data_AF-A0A7X9CIB1-F1
#
_entry.id   AF-A0A7X9CIB1-F1
#
_cell.length_a   1.000
_cell.length_b   1.000
_cell.length_c   1.000
_cell.angle_alpha   90.00
_cell.angle_beta   90.00
_cell.angle_gamma   90.00
#
_symmetry.space_group_name_H-M   'P 1'
#
loop_
_entity.id
_entity.type
_entity.pdbx_description
1 polymer ?
#
loop_
_entity_poly.entity_id
_entity_poly.type
_entity_poly.pdbx_seq_one_letter_code
_entity_poly.pdbx_strand_id
1 'polypeptide(L)'
;MRIIPAIDIIDGKCVRLTKGDYATQKTYRDNPLDVAREFEDHGIRYLHLVDLDGARSKHIVNHGVLRQITEGTSLQVDFGGGIKSDDDLRIAFENGAAQITGGSVAQQQPELFLQWLEHYGAERIILGADSHHRKIATQGWQKQSEEDVVDFIASFATKGVAYVICTDISKDGMLQGPSLELYRE
;
A
#
# COMPACT_ATOMS: atom_id res chain seq x y z
N MET A 1 9.74 -15.84 7.13
CA MET A 1 9.41 -14.42 7.35
C MET A 1 10.05 -13.61 6.24
N ARG A 2 9.32 -12.70 5.59
CA ARG A 2 9.86 -11.74 4.62
C ARG A 2 9.95 -10.37 5.31
N ILE A 3 11.02 -9.62 5.06
CA ILE A 3 11.15 -8.23 5.49
C ILE A 3 10.86 -7.39 4.25
N ILE A 4 9.84 -6.54 4.34
CA ILE A 4 9.40 -5.66 3.26
C ILE A 4 9.50 -4.24 3.82
N PRO A 5 10.56 -3.48 3.53
CA PRO A 5 10.59 -2.06 3.86
C PRO A 5 9.53 -1.31 3.08
N ALA A 6 9.05 -0.21 3.66
CA ALA A 6 8.10 0.70 3.04
C ALA A 6 8.76 2.04 2.71
N ILE A 7 8.40 2.62 1.57
CA ILE A 7 8.71 4.01 1.20
C ILE A 7 7.40 4.72 0.91
N ASP A 8 7.13 5.77 1.68
CA ASP A 8 6.03 6.69 1.41
C ASP A 8 6.53 7.88 0.59
N ILE A 9 5.78 8.26 -0.45
CA ILE A 9 6.13 9.33 -1.38
C ILE A 9 5.14 10.49 -1.28
N ILE A 10 5.68 11.71 -1.08
CA ILE A 10 5.01 12.98 -1.36
C ILE A 10 5.97 13.87 -2.15
N ASP A 11 5.48 14.51 -3.21
CA ASP A 11 6.23 15.40 -4.10
C ASP A 11 7.53 14.77 -4.62
N GLY A 12 7.46 13.48 -4.95
CA GLY A 12 8.60 12.69 -5.43
C GLY A 12 9.66 12.33 -4.38
N LYS A 13 9.43 12.61 -3.09
CA LYS A 13 10.41 12.44 -2.01
C LYS A 13 9.98 11.40 -0.97
N CYS A 14 10.94 10.79 -0.29
CA CYS A 14 10.66 9.89 0.84
C CYS A 14 10.23 10.70 2.06
N VAL A 15 9.03 10.44 2.53
CA VAL A 15 8.46 11.13 3.69
C VAL A 15 8.06 10.14 4.78
N ARG A 16 7.74 10.69 5.94
CA ARG A 16 7.01 10.00 6.99
C ARG A 16 5.91 10.91 7.50
N LEU A 17 4.73 10.36 7.70
CA LEU A 17 3.63 11.00 8.41
C LEU A 17 3.53 10.41 9.82
N THR A 18 3.14 11.21 10.81
CA THR A 18 2.78 10.69 12.13
C THR A 18 1.31 10.29 12.08
N LYS A 19 1.01 9.00 12.22
CA LYS A 19 -0.37 8.47 12.13
C LYS A 19 -1.11 8.93 10.87
N GLY A 20 -0.42 9.01 9.73
CA GLY A 20 -1.01 9.38 8.45
C GLY A 20 -1.43 10.85 8.33
N ASP A 21 -1.08 11.71 9.29
CA ASP A 21 -1.40 13.14 9.21
C ASP A 21 -0.42 13.89 8.29
N TYR A 22 -0.93 14.36 7.15
CA TYR A 22 -0.18 15.14 6.15
C TYR A 22 0.39 16.45 6.72
N ALA A 23 -0.22 17.04 7.75
CA ALA A 23 0.31 18.24 8.39
C ALA A 23 1.60 17.96 9.19
N THR A 24 1.89 16.69 9.49
CA THR A 24 3.07 16.25 10.25
C THR A 24 4.19 15.72 9.35
N GLN A 25 4.10 15.97 8.04
CA GLN A 25 5.07 15.50 7.07
C GLN A 25 6.51 15.86 7.45
N LYS A 26 7.37 14.86 7.44
CA LYS A 26 8.83 15.03 7.51
C LYS A 26 9.49 14.36 6.32
N THR A 27 10.27 15.12 5.57
CA THR A 27 11.13 14.57 4.50
C THR A 27 12.35 13.89 5.12
N TYR A 28 12.58 12.63 4.76
CA TYR A 28 13.73 11.85 5.21
C TYR A 28 14.84 11.80 4.17
N ARG A 29 14.47 11.70 2.89
CA ARG A 29 15.37 11.62 1.73
C ARG A 29 14.69 12.27 0.53
N ASP A 30 15.48 12.92 -0.31
CA ASP A 30 14.98 13.58 -1.51
C ASP A 30 14.81 12.61 -2.69
N ASN A 31 15.54 11.49 -2.73
CA ASN A 31 15.52 10.55 -3.84
C ASN A 31 15.13 9.13 -3.39
N PRO A 32 13.91 8.67 -3.71
CA PRO A 32 13.45 7.31 -3.41
C PRO A 32 14.27 6.18 -4.05
N LEU A 33 14.87 6.40 -5.21
CA LEU A 33 15.70 5.39 -5.88
C LEU A 33 16.96 5.07 -5.06
N ASP A 34 17.58 6.08 -4.46
CA ASP A 34 18.79 5.87 -3.66
C ASP A 34 18.47 5.00 -2.44
N VAL A 35 17.32 5.23 -1.79
CA VAL A 35 16.83 4.40 -0.67
C VAL A 35 16.51 2.98 -1.11
N ALA A 36 15.88 2.81 -2.28
CA ALA A 36 15.57 1.50 -2.82
C ALA A 36 16.85 0.69 -3.12
N ARG A 37 17.88 1.34 -3.69
CA ARG A 37 19.21 0.72 -3.89
C ARG A 37 19.87 0.34 -2.58
N GLU A 38 19.82 1.20 -1.58
CA GLU A 38 20.31 0.86 -0.24
C GLU A 38 19.62 -0.41 0.30
N PHE A 39 18.29 -0.54 0.16
CA PHE A 39 17.60 -1.77 0.56
C PHE A 39 18.06 -3.00 -0.24
N GLU A 40 18.16 -2.88 -1.57
CA GLU A 40 18.64 -3.97 -2.43
C GLU A 40 20.07 -4.42 -2.07
N ASP A 41 20.98 -3.47 -1.81
CA ASP A 41 22.37 -3.73 -1.40
C ASP A 41 22.45 -4.49 -0.06
N HIS A 42 21.42 -4.34 0.79
CA HIS A 42 21.29 -5.09 2.05
C HIS A 42 20.52 -6.41 1.88
N GLY A 43 20.27 -6.85 0.65
CA GLY A 43 19.66 -8.15 0.33
C GLY A 43 18.14 -8.17 0.38
N ILE A 44 17.47 -7.01 0.51
CA ILE A 44 16.02 -6.91 0.37
C ILE A 44 15.62 -7.23 -1.07
N ARG A 45 14.47 -7.90 -1.22
CA ARG A 45 13.92 -8.31 -2.52
C ARG A 45 12.55 -7.72 -2.82
N TYR A 46 11.87 -7.18 -1.82
CA TYR A 46 10.50 -6.69 -1.92
C TYR A 46 10.44 -5.28 -1.36
N LEU A 47 9.64 -4.42 -1.97
CA LEU A 47 9.46 -3.05 -1.54
C LEU A 47 7.98 -2.69 -1.57
N HIS A 48 7.48 -2.18 -0.44
CA HIS A 48 6.18 -1.56 -0.37
C HIS A 48 6.31 -0.07 -0.70
N LEU A 49 5.68 0.38 -1.78
CA LEU A 49 5.77 1.76 -2.25
C LEU A 49 4.40 2.42 -2.22
N VAL A 50 4.26 3.48 -1.42
CA VAL A 50 2.98 4.17 -1.22
C VAL A 50 3.03 5.58 -1.79
N ASP A 51 2.18 5.85 -2.77
CA ASP A 51 1.93 7.19 -3.29
C ASP A 51 0.89 7.92 -2.44
N LEU A 52 1.36 8.74 -1.51
CA LEU A 52 0.48 9.52 -0.63
C LEU A 52 -0.18 10.70 -1.35
N ASP A 53 0.48 11.29 -2.35
CA ASP A 53 -0.20 12.25 -3.22
C ASP A 53 -1.33 11.61 -3.99
N GLY A 54 -1.11 10.38 -4.46
CA GLY A 54 -2.14 9.58 -5.11
C GLY A 54 -3.28 9.25 -4.16
N ALA A 55 -2.97 8.81 -2.94
CA ALA A 55 -3.99 8.53 -1.92
C ALA A 55 -4.89 9.76 -1.65
N ARG A 56 -4.31 10.96 -1.62
CA ARG A 56 -5.03 12.23 -1.44
C ARG A 56 -5.82 12.68 -2.67
N SER A 57 -5.23 12.53 -3.86
CA SER A 57 -5.80 13.01 -5.13
C SER A 57 -6.75 12.01 -5.82
N LYS A 58 -6.79 10.76 -5.31
CA LYS A 58 -7.65 9.66 -5.77
C LYS A 58 -7.34 9.17 -7.21
N HIS A 59 -6.11 9.38 -7.67
CA HIS A 59 -5.53 8.82 -8.89
C HIS A 59 -4.01 8.71 -8.68
N ILE A 60 -3.29 7.94 -9.48
CA ILE A 60 -1.83 7.85 -9.30
C ILE A 60 -1.15 9.16 -9.71
N VAL A 61 -0.22 9.64 -8.89
CA VAL A 61 0.59 10.85 -9.13
C VAL A 61 2.05 10.49 -9.36
N ASN A 62 2.64 9.65 -8.50
CA ASN A 62 4.08 9.38 -8.47
C ASN A 62 4.51 8.15 -9.29
N HIS A 63 3.83 7.84 -10.40
CA HIS A 63 4.18 6.70 -11.28
C HIS A 63 5.58 6.84 -11.91
N GLY A 64 6.07 8.07 -12.12
CA GLY A 64 7.44 8.31 -12.57
C GLY A 64 8.50 7.85 -11.56
N VAL A 65 8.23 8.00 -10.26
CA VAL A 65 9.12 7.51 -9.19
C VAL A 65 9.09 5.99 -9.12
N LEU A 66 7.89 5.39 -9.22
CA LEU A 66 7.73 3.94 -9.33
C LEU A 66 8.60 3.38 -10.46
N ARG A 67 8.53 3.98 -11.65
CA ARG A 67 9.34 3.58 -12.81
C ARG A 67 10.83 3.68 -12.57
N GLN A 68 11.28 4.79 -11.97
CA GLN A 68 12.71 4.97 -11.66
C GLN A 68 13.22 3.88 -10.71
N ILE A 69 12.43 3.49 -9.71
CA ILE A 69 12.78 2.43 -8.77
C ILE A 69 12.83 1.07 -9.45
N THR A 70 11.82 0.74 -10.26
CA THR A 70 11.68 -0.58 -10.90
C THR A 70 12.68 -0.78 -12.05
N GLU A 71 13.08 0.28 -12.75
CA GLU A 71 14.16 0.23 -13.74
C GLU A 71 15.56 0.28 -13.09
N GLY A 72 15.66 0.87 -11.89
CA GLY A 72 16.93 1.14 -11.21
C GLY A 72 17.35 0.10 -10.18
N THR A 73 16.51 -0.91 -9.91
CA THR A 73 16.72 -2.01 -8.95
C THR A 73 16.09 -3.32 -9.46
N SER A 74 16.39 -4.45 -8.83
CA SER A 74 15.72 -5.73 -9.07
C SER A 74 14.61 -6.03 -8.05
N LEU A 75 14.15 -5.01 -7.31
CA LEU A 75 13.13 -5.18 -6.27
C LEU A 75 11.78 -5.52 -6.89
N GLN A 76 11.07 -6.45 -6.25
CA GLN A 76 9.66 -6.70 -6.51
C GLN A 76 8.85 -5.64 -5.76
N VAL A 77 8.38 -4.63 -6.49
CA VAL A 77 7.66 -3.49 -5.90
C VAL A 77 6.16 -3.79 -5.87
N ASP A 78 5.57 -3.75 -4.69
CA ASP A 78 4.13 -3.59 -4.56
C ASP A 78 3.79 -2.11 -4.41
N PHE A 79 2.83 -1.64 -5.21
CA PHE A 79 2.49 -0.23 -5.31
C PHE A 79 1.06 0.04 -4.83
N GLY A 80 0.91 1.03 -3.96
CA GLY A 80 -0.39 1.47 -3.44
C GLY A 80 -0.49 2.99 -3.41
N GLY A 81 -1.70 3.49 -3.16
CA GLY A 81 -1.98 4.93 -3.08
C GLY A 81 -2.61 5.48 -4.37
N GLY A 82 -3.87 5.93 -4.27
CA GLY A 82 -4.57 6.58 -5.38
C GLY A 82 -5.20 5.68 -6.43
N ILE A 83 -5.02 4.36 -6.36
CA ILE A 83 -5.52 3.42 -7.36
C ILE A 83 -7.04 3.28 -7.24
N LYS A 84 -7.78 3.80 -8.23
CA LYS A 84 -9.24 3.89 -8.22
C LYS A 84 -9.92 3.38 -9.49
N SER A 85 -9.15 3.13 -10.54
CA SER A 85 -9.64 2.76 -11.86
C SER A 85 -8.74 1.74 -12.55
N ASP A 86 -9.26 1.12 -13.61
CA ASP A 86 -8.46 0.24 -14.49
C ASP A 86 -7.28 0.99 -15.11
N ASP A 87 -7.43 2.29 -15.38
CA ASP A 87 -6.37 3.11 -15.96
C ASP A 87 -5.21 3.33 -14.97
N ASP A 88 -5.52 3.61 -13.70
CA ASP A 88 -4.50 3.68 -12.64
C ASP A 88 -3.72 2.37 -12.55
N LEU A 89 -4.45 1.25 -12.54
CA LEU A 89 -3.86 -0.07 -12.37
C LEU A 89 -2.99 -0.45 -13.58
N ARG A 90 -3.43 -0.11 -14.80
CA ARG A 90 -2.63 -0.20 -16.03
C ARG A 90 -1.36 0.65 -15.93
N ILE A 91 -1.46 1.92 -15.54
CA ILE A 91 -0.32 2.83 -15.37
C ILE A 91 0.69 2.24 -14.40
N ALA A 92 0.25 1.74 -13.24
CA ALA A 92 1.16 1.18 -12.24
C ALA A 92 1.92 -0.05 -12.78
N PHE A 93 1.22 -0.98 -13.44
CA PHE A 93 1.87 -2.15 -14.04
C PHE A 93 2.82 -1.80 -15.20
N GLU A 94 2.44 -0.84 -16.06
CA GLU A 94 3.31 -0.35 -17.15
C GLU A 94 4.58 0.33 -16.63
N ASN A 95 4.53 0.91 -15.43
CA ASN A 95 5.68 1.50 -14.73
C ASN A 95 6.42 0.49 -13.83
N GLY A 96 6.12 -0.81 -13.96
CA GLY A 96 6.93 -1.89 -13.39
C GLY A 96 6.51 -2.37 -12.00
N ALA A 97 5.34 -1.96 -11.48
CA ALA A 97 4.81 -2.59 -10.27
C ALA A 97 4.67 -4.11 -10.48
N ALA A 98 5.13 -4.90 -9.52
CA ALA A 98 4.94 -6.35 -9.52
C ALA A 98 3.56 -6.71 -8.96
N GLN A 99 3.10 -5.95 -7.97
CA GLN A 99 1.79 -6.13 -7.32
C GLN A 99 1.14 -4.78 -7.04
N ILE A 100 -0.18 -4.78 -6.87
CA ILE A 100 -0.99 -3.60 -6.64
C ILE A 100 -1.79 -3.75 -5.35
N THR A 101 -1.66 -2.76 -4.46
CA THR A 101 -2.37 -2.72 -3.18
C THR A 101 -3.62 -1.84 -3.29
N GLY A 102 -4.79 -2.46 -3.20
CA GLY A 102 -6.09 -1.80 -3.30
C GLY A 102 -6.88 -1.87 -1.98
N GLY A 103 -6.78 -0.85 -1.13
CA GLY A 103 -7.56 -0.80 0.12
C GLY A 103 -8.91 -0.10 -0.03
N SER A 104 -8.87 1.21 -0.31
CA SER A 104 -10.11 2.01 -0.40
C SER A 104 -11.04 1.56 -1.54
N VAL A 105 -10.50 1.01 -2.63
CA VAL A 105 -11.31 0.48 -3.74
C VAL A 105 -12.00 -0.84 -3.36
N ALA A 106 -11.33 -1.74 -2.64
CA ALA A 106 -11.95 -2.97 -2.14
C ALA A 106 -13.16 -2.69 -1.23
N GLN A 107 -13.07 -1.65 -0.39
CA GLN A 107 -14.18 -1.26 0.48
C GLN A 107 -15.31 -0.53 -0.26
N GLN A 108 -14.98 0.40 -1.16
CA GLN A 108 -15.98 1.30 -1.79
C GLN A 108 -16.58 0.73 -3.08
N GLN A 109 -15.82 -0.08 -3.80
CA GLN A 109 -16.15 -0.68 -5.09
C GLN A 109 -15.66 -2.14 -5.12
N PRO A 110 -16.18 -3.01 -4.23
CA PRO A 110 -15.69 -4.39 -4.09
C PRO A 110 -15.78 -5.18 -5.40
N GLU A 111 -16.80 -4.94 -6.22
CA GLU A 111 -16.95 -5.60 -7.53
C GLU A 111 -15.80 -5.27 -8.47
N LEU A 112 -15.37 -4.01 -8.55
CA LEU A 112 -14.22 -3.59 -9.35
C LEU A 112 -12.93 -4.23 -8.87
N PHE A 113 -12.70 -4.26 -7.55
CA PHE A 113 -11.53 -4.94 -6.98
C PHE A 113 -11.52 -6.44 -7.30
N LEU A 114 -12.68 -7.11 -7.25
CA LEU A 114 -12.80 -8.52 -7.61
C LEU A 114 -12.59 -8.78 -9.11
N GLN A 115 -13.01 -7.85 -9.97
CA GLN A 115 -12.69 -7.90 -11.41
C GLN A 115 -11.18 -7.82 -11.64
N TRP A 116 -10.47 -6.97 -10.89
CA TRP A 116 -9.00 -6.93 -10.96
C TRP A 116 -8.37 -8.23 -10.50
N LEU A 117 -8.88 -8.80 -9.40
CA LEU A 117 -8.42 -10.09 -8.88
C LEU A 117 -8.60 -11.21 -9.91
N GLU A 118 -9.75 -11.25 -10.59
CA GLU A 118 -10.04 -12.22 -11.65
C GLU A 118 -9.15 -12.01 -12.89
N HIS A 119 -8.95 -10.77 -13.31
CA HIS A 119 -8.21 -10.45 -14.54
C HIS A 119 -6.69 -10.58 -14.39
N TYR A 120 -6.14 -10.09 -13.28
CA TYR A 120 -4.68 -10.00 -13.06
C TYR A 120 -4.12 -11.13 -12.21
N GLY A 121 -4.98 -11.90 -11.53
CA GLY A 121 -4.58 -13.00 -10.67
C GLY A 121 -4.31 -12.58 -9.22
N ALA A 122 -4.50 -13.54 -8.32
CA ALA A 122 -4.35 -13.36 -6.87
C ALA A 122 -2.90 -13.04 -6.46
N GLU A 123 -1.92 -13.36 -7.29
CA GLU A 123 -0.52 -13.04 -7.09
C GLU A 123 -0.16 -11.58 -7.38
N ARG A 124 -1.00 -10.86 -8.12
CA ARG A 124 -0.75 -9.46 -8.51
C ARG A 124 -1.56 -8.44 -7.74
N ILE A 125 -2.62 -8.86 -7.04
CA ILE A 125 -3.53 -7.97 -6.32
C ILE A 125 -3.45 -8.23 -4.81
N ILE A 126 -3.20 -7.17 -4.05
CA ILE A 126 -3.10 -7.17 -2.59
C ILE A 126 -4.30 -6.40 -2.02
N LEU A 127 -4.98 -7.01 -1.05
CA LEU A 127 -6.01 -6.32 -0.27
C LEU A 127 -5.37 -5.43 0.78
N GLY A 128 -5.61 -4.12 0.70
CA GLY A 128 -5.26 -3.19 1.77
C GLY A 128 -6.35 -3.18 2.85
N ALA A 129 -5.99 -3.48 4.09
CA ALA A 129 -6.89 -3.57 5.23
C ALA A 129 -6.34 -2.72 6.39
N ASP A 130 -6.37 -1.40 6.21
CA ASP A 130 -6.03 -0.47 7.28
C ASP A 130 -7.19 -0.35 8.26
N SER A 131 -6.90 -0.41 9.56
CA SER A 131 -7.92 -0.39 10.59
C SER A 131 -7.55 0.50 11.76
N HIS A 132 -8.58 1.11 12.35
CA HIS A 132 -8.48 1.87 13.59
C HIS A 132 -9.52 1.32 14.56
N HIS A 133 -9.07 0.85 15.73
CA HIS A 133 -9.93 0.10 16.66
C HIS A 133 -10.68 -1.06 15.99
N ARG A 134 -9.95 -1.84 15.17
CA ARG A 134 -10.46 -2.96 14.35
C ARG A 134 -11.42 -2.60 13.23
N LYS A 135 -11.77 -1.33 13.06
CA LYS A 135 -12.69 -0.90 12.01
C LYS A 135 -11.95 -0.47 10.76
N ILE A 136 -12.39 -0.91 9.59
CA ILE A 136 -11.75 -0.56 8.32
C ILE A 136 -11.76 0.96 8.11
N ALA A 137 -10.59 1.50 7.81
CA ALA A 137 -10.35 2.90 7.51
C ALA A 137 -9.92 3.07 6.03
N THR A 138 -10.42 4.12 5.39
CA THR A 138 -10.21 4.41 3.96
C THR A 138 -9.90 5.89 3.73
N GLN A 139 -9.56 6.25 2.48
CA GLN A 139 -9.24 7.63 2.07
C GLN A 139 -8.10 8.25 2.89
N GLY A 140 -6.95 7.56 2.98
CA GLY A 140 -5.83 8.02 3.81
C GLY A 140 -6.24 8.17 5.29
N TRP A 141 -7.02 7.20 5.78
CA TRP A 141 -7.49 7.08 7.16
C TRP A 141 -8.49 8.14 7.65
N GLN A 142 -9.06 8.93 6.73
CA GLN A 142 -10.03 9.97 7.05
C GLN A 142 -11.47 9.44 7.21
N LYS A 143 -11.78 8.27 6.64
CA LYS A 143 -13.13 7.69 6.70
C LYS A 143 -13.08 6.30 7.33
N GLN A 144 -13.81 6.12 8.43
CA GLN A 144 -13.96 4.83 9.11
C GLN A 144 -15.31 4.20 8.75
N SER A 145 -15.32 2.89 8.57
CA SER A 145 -16.54 2.08 8.41
C SER A 145 -16.90 1.35 9.71
N GLU A 146 -18.04 0.68 9.76
CA GLU A 146 -18.42 -0.17 10.90
C GLU A 146 -17.94 -1.62 10.76
N GLU A 147 -17.32 -1.97 9.64
CA GLU A 147 -16.88 -3.33 9.33
C GLU A 147 -15.60 -3.69 10.11
N ASP A 148 -15.60 -4.86 10.75
CA ASP A 148 -14.42 -5.39 11.44
C ASP A 148 -13.38 -5.86 10.42
N VAL A 149 -12.11 -5.59 10.69
CA VAL A 149 -10.99 -5.89 9.80
C VAL A 149 -10.82 -7.40 9.57
N VAL A 150 -11.08 -8.23 10.58
CA VAL A 150 -10.97 -9.68 10.46
C VAL A 150 -12.08 -10.22 9.56
N ASP A 151 -13.32 -9.77 9.78
CA ASP A 151 -14.48 -10.15 8.96
C ASP A 151 -14.31 -9.67 7.51
N PHE A 152 -13.83 -8.44 7.32
CA PHE A 152 -13.53 -7.88 6.00
C PHE A 152 -12.51 -8.77 5.25
N ILE A 153 -11.37 -9.07 5.88
CA ILE A 153 -10.33 -9.91 5.28
C ILE A 153 -10.87 -11.32 4.99
N ALA A 154 -11.57 -11.94 5.94
CA ALA A 154 -12.14 -13.27 5.78
C ALA A 154 -13.10 -13.32 4.59
N SER A 155 -13.93 -12.29 4.41
CA SER A 155 -14.86 -12.21 3.28
C SER A 155 -14.14 -12.19 1.93
N PHE A 156 -13.00 -11.51 1.81
CA PHE A 156 -12.21 -11.44 0.58
C PHE A 156 -11.34 -12.68 0.37
N ALA A 157 -10.85 -13.31 1.44
CA ALA A 157 -10.17 -14.60 1.36
C ALA A 157 -11.07 -15.67 0.73
N THR A 158 -12.37 -15.72 1.08
CA THR A 158 -13.32 -16.65 0.42
C THR A 158 -13.55 -16.36 -1.07
N LYS A 159 -13.16 -15.18 -1.54
CA LYS A 159 -13.28 -14.73 -2.94
C LYS A 159 -11.97 -14.85 -3.72
N GLY A 160 -10.93 -15.44 -3.12
CA GLY A 160 -9.67 -15.77 -3.80
C GLY A 160 -8.51 -14.80 -3.55
N VAL A 161 -8.66 -13.81 -2.66
CA VAL A 161 -7.52 -12.96 -2.26
C VAL A 161 -6.47 -13.80 -1.55
N ALA A 162 -5.22 -13.69 -2.00
CA ALA A 162 -4.08 -14.42 -1.43
C ALA A 162 -3.11 -13.54 -0.63
N TYR A 163 -3.12 -12.22 -0.85
CA TYR A 163 -2.22 -11.27 -0.20
C TYR A 163 -3.02 -10.15 0.46
N VAL A 164 -2.63 -9.83 1.70
CA VAL A 164 -3.26 -8.78 2.51
C VAL A 164 -2.17 -7.96 3.19
N ILE A 165 -2.31 -6.63 3.15
CA ILE A 165 -1.57 -5.72 4.02
C ILE A 165 -2.56 -5.25 5.09
N CYS A 166 -2.34 -5.66 6.33
CA CYS A 166 -3.17 -5.32 7.47
C CYS A 166 -2.44 -4.35 8.39
N THR A 167 -2.91 -3.11 8.46
CA THR A 167 -2.28 -2.05 9.25
C THR A 167 -3.18 -1.69 10.43
N ASP A 168 -2.63 -1.71 11.65
CA ASP A 168 -3.27 -1.05 12.79
C ASP A 168 -2.75 0.38 12.90
N ILE A 169 -3.59 1.33 12.49
CA ILE A 169 -3.27 2.76 12.43
C ILE A 169 -2.87 3.31 13.80
N SER A 170 -3.34 2.70 14.90
CA SER A 170 -3.00 3.16 16.26
C SER A 170 -1.52 2.92 16.61
N LYS A 171 -0.87 1.97 15.93
CA LYS A 171 0.55 1.62 16.12
C LYS A 171 1.46 2.23 15.06
N ASP A 172 0.91 2.62 13.92
CA ASP A 172 1.73 3.05 12.79
C ASP A 172 2.55 4.32 13.09
N GLY A 173 3.85 4.27 12.76
CA GLY A 173 4.80 5.34 13.05
C GLY A 173 5.10 5.58 14.54
N MET A 174 4.51 4.84 15.47
CA MET A 174 4.61 5.08 16.93
C MET A 174 5.77 4.36 17.61
N LEU A 175 6.47 3.45 16.93
CA LEU A 175 7.56 2.62 17.47
C LEU A 175 7.16 1.81 18.73
N GLN A 176 5.88 1.46 18.86
CA GLN A 176 5.33 0.69 19.99
C GLN A 176 5.30 -0.83 19.74
N GLY A 177 5.89 -1.28 18.63
CA GLY A 177 5.80 -2.65 18.15
C GLY A 177 4.49 -2.92 17.37
N PRO A 178 4.45 -4.06 16.63
CA PRO A 178 3.30 -4.45 15.82
C PRO A 178 2.11 -4.91 16.68
N SER A 179 0.90 -4.89 16.09
CA SER A 179 -0.33 -5.39 16.73
C SER A 179 -0.42 -6.92 16.73
N LEU A 180 0.47 -7.56 17.49
CA LEU A 180 0.61 -9.02 17.54
C LEU A 180 -0.68 -9.76 17.93
N GLU A 181 -1.54 -9.15 18.74
CA GLU A 181 -2.83 -9.76 19.11
C GLU A 181 -3.78 -9.82 17.91
N LEU A 182 -3.94 -8.69 17.20
CA LEU A 182 -4.73 -8.63 15.96
C LEU A 182 -4.23 -9.62 14.91
N TYR A 183 -2.91 -9.72 14.71
CA TYR A 183 -2.33 -10.58 13.68
C TYR A 183 -2.37 -12.09 14.00
N ARG A 184 -2.80 -12.49 15.21
CA ARG A 184 -3.00 -13.91 15.57
C ARG A 184 -4.41 -14.41 15.24
N GLU A 185 -5.37 -13.51 15.13
CA GLU A 185 -6.75 -13.81 14.73
C GLU A 185 -6.80 -14.17 13.25
#